data_AF-A0A8W8HL75-F1
#
_entry.id   AF-A0A8W8HL75-F1
#
_cell.length_a   1.000
_cell.length_b   1.000
_cell.length_c   1.000
_cell.angle_alpha   90.00
_cell.angle_beta   90.00
_cell.angle_gamma   90.00
#
_symmetry.space_group_name_H-M   'P 1'
#
loop_
_entity.id
_entity.type
_entity.pdbx_description
1 polymer ?
#
loop_
_entity_poly.entity_id
_entity_poly.type
_entity_poly.pdbx_seq_one_letter_code
_entity_poly.pdbx_strand_id
1 'polypeptide(L)'
;MERGRPRLRGRFVSKRRERKYDSIKKGIRQRWENTKIAETHSYSKIASTNETIESDDCHSVDNVPVDLEEVEIVYTENVIDSPRLEKDWRCGRRLIELGVLADGLSACKKCGLPLQLSHCQGITNFGLSAMLKIPCMNSACKMINNVSTGKRHNKIWDANTKLAAAVQHTGIGFDQISGILAELNMPPISRTLLSSRQVEIGKATECIASLSMQEALEEEVMATNM
;
A
#
# COMPACT_ATOMS: atom_id res chain seq x y z
N MET A 1 -4.61 23.01 55.32
CA MET A 1 -3.91 22.73 54.04
C MET A 1 -4.54 21.49 53.41
N GLU A 2 -5.53 21.65 52.54
CA GLU A 2 -6.06 20.54 51.72
C GLU A 2 -5.74 20.83 50.24
N ARG A 3 -5.06 19.89 49.59
CA ARG A 3 -4.62 20.00 48.19
C ARG A 3 -5.73 19.52 47.27
N GLY A 4 -6.16 20.38 46.34
CA GLY A 4 -7.24 20.13 45.40
C GLY A 4 -6.93 19.04 44.36
N ARG A 5 -7.96 18.26 43.98
CA ARG A 5 -7.90 17.24 42.92
C ARG A 5 -7.95 17.89 41.52
N PRO A 6 -7.24 17.37 40.52
CA PRO A 6 -7.29 17.91 39.16
C PRO A 6 -8.61 17.55 38.45
N ARG A 7 -9.19 18.52 37.73
CA ARG A 7 -10.41 18.34 36.93
C ARG A 7 -10.10 17.58 35.63
N LEU A 8 -10.74 16.43 35.42
CA LEU A 8 -10.76 15.71 34.15
C LEU A 8 -11.47 16.56 33.10
N ARG A 9 -10.76 17.01 32.05
CA ARG A 9 -11.38 17.65 30.88
C ARG A 9 -12.09 16.57 30.05
N GLY A 10 -13.39 16.39 30.29
CA GLY A 10 -14.25 15.67 29.36
C GLY A 10 -14.35 16.44 28.04
N ARG A 11 -14.05 15.79 26.90
CA ARG A 11 -14.42 16.31 25.59
C ARG A 11 -15.95 16.24 25.49
N PHE A 12 -16.62 17.39 25.40
CA PHE A 12 -18.02 17.44 25.03
C PHE A 12 -18.16 16.96 23.58
N VAL A 13 -18.41 15.67 23.40
CA VAL A 13 -18.87 15.12 22.12
C VAL A 13 -20.37 15.35 22.08
N SER A 14 -20.87 16.04 21.05
CA SER A 14 -22.31 16.24 20.94
C SER A 14 -23.00 14.87 20.81
N LYS A 15 -24.12 14.68 21.53
CA LYS A 15 -24.93 13.43 21.45
C LYS A 15 -25.28 13.05 20.01
N ARG A 16 -25.34 14.03 19.10
CA ARG A 16 -25.53 13.83 17.66
C ARG A 16 -24.33 13.17 16.97
N ARG A 17 -23.09 13.55 17.34
CA ARG A 17 -21.86 12.92 16.83
C ARG A 17 -21.70 11.51 17.37
N GLU A 18 -21.99 11.28 18.64
CA GLU A 18 -21.94 9.95 19.27
C GLU A 18 -22.90 8.97 18.59
N ARG A 19 -24.16 9.38 18.37
CA ARG A 19 -25.14 8.59 17.60
C ARG A 19 -24.69 8.31 16.17
N LYS A 20 -23.99 9.24 15.52
CA LYS A 20 -23.42 9.03 14.18
C LYS A 20 -22.33 7.95 14.20
N TYR A 21 -21.44 7.99 15.20
CA TYR A 21 -20.41 6.95 15.38
C TYR A 21 -21.01 5.58 15.69
N ASP A 22 -22.05 5.52 16.53
CA ASP A 22 -22.74 4.26 16.83
C ASP A 22 -23.48 3.69 15.62
N SER A 23 -24.13 4.53 14.81
CA SER A 23 -24.73 4.10 13.54
C SER A 23 -23.68 3.58 12.55
N ILE A 24 -22.52 4.25 12.45
CA ILE A 24 -21.43 3.78 11.59
C ILE A 24 -20.89 2.45 12.11
N LYS A 25 -20.69 2.30 13.42
CA LYS A 25 -20.19 1.05 14.03
C LYS A 25 -21.17 -0.11 13.88
N LYS A 26 -22.47 0.14 14.03
CA LYS A 26 -23.54 -0.84 13.74
C LYS A 26 -23.59 -1.21 12.26
N GLY A 27 -23.51 -0.23 11.36
CA GLY A 27 -23.50 -0.45 9.92
C GLY A 27 -22.29 -1.27 9.47
N ILE A 28 -21.11 -1.01 10.04
CA ILE A 28 -19.92 -1.82 9.80
C ILE A 28 -20.14 -3.24 10.34
N ARG A 29 -20.56 -3.43 11.59
CA ARG A 29 -20.77 -4.77 12.15
C ARG A 29 -21.78 -5.60 11.34
N GLN A 30 -22.90 -4.99 10.93
CA GLN A 30 -23.94 -5.63 10.14
C GLN A 30 -23.48 -5.96 8.72
N ARG A 31 -22.62 -5.12 8.12
CA ARG A 31 -21.99 -5.42 6.83
C ARG A 31 -21.06 -6.63 6.93
N TRP A 32 -20.27 -6.73 8.01
CA TRP A 32 -19.37 -7.87 8.26
C TRP A 32 -20.15 -9.17 8.54
N GLU A 33 -21.25 -9.11 9.29
CA GLU A 33 -22.15 -10.26 9.52
C GLU A 33 -22.80 -10.73 8.21
N ASN A 34 -23.23 -9.81 7.36
CA ASN A 34 -23.79 -10.14 6.04
C ASN A 34 -22.73 -10.72 5.09
N THR A 35 -21.47 -10.25 5.13
CA THR A 35 -20.37 -10.84 4.34
C THR A 35 -20.08 -12.28 4.75
N LYS A 36 -20.23 -12.61 6.04
CA LYS A 36 -20.07 -13.98 6.56
C LYS A 36 -21.16 -14.95 6.05
N ILE A 37 -22.34 -14.43 5.72
CA ILE A 37 -23.44 -15.18 5.11
C ILE A 37 -23.26 -15.29 3.58
N ALA A 38 -22.57 -14.33 2.94
CA ALA A 38 -22.27 -14.35 1.51
C ALA A 38 -21.12 -15.30 1.13
N GLU A 39 -20.24 -15.67 2.06
CA GLU A 39 -19.15 -16.63 1.82
C GLU A 39 -19.64 -18.05 1.48
N THR A 40 -20.93 -18.36 1.62
CA THR A 40 -21.49 -19.68 1.29
C THR A 40 -22.14 -19.79 -0.09
N HIS A 41 -22.27 -18.72 -0.90
CA HIS A 41 -22.97 -18.82 -2.20
C HIS A 41 -22.34 -18.01 -3.35
N SER A 42 -21.61 -18.75 -4.20
CA SER A 42 -21.63 -18.73 -5.68
C SER A 42 -21.57 -17.37 -6.41
N TYR A 43 -20.36 -16.90 -6.73
CA TYR A 43 -20.15 -15.89 -7.78
C TYR A 43 -20.13 -16.54 -9.17
N SER A 44 -21.30 -16.71 -9.78
CA SER A 44 -21.49 -16.76 -11.24
C SER A 44 -22.97 -17.05 -11.55
N LYS A 45 -23.72 -15.99 -11.90
CA LYS A 45 -25.03 -15.94 -12.59
C LYS A 45 -25.58 -14.54 -12.29
N ILE A 46 -25.41 -13.57 -13.17
CA ILE A 46 -26.34 -13.20 -14.25
C ILE A 46 -25.47 -12.35 -15.21
N ALA A 47 -25.11 -12.83 -16.39
CA ALA A 47 -25.90 -12.81 -17.63
C ALA A 47 -26.23 -11.37 -18.10
N SER A 48 -25.44 -10.90 -19.07
CA SER A 48 -25.89 -10.28 -20.32
C SER A 48 -27.21 -9.50 -20.30
N THR A 49 -27.11 -8.17 -20.42
CA THR A 49 -27.96 -7.35 -21.30
C THR A 49 -27.21 -6.09 -21.70
N ASN A 50 -27.23 -5.81 -23.01
CA ASN A 50 -26.78 -4.58 -23.65
C ASN A 50 -27.33 -3.34 -22.96
N GLU A 51 -26.53 -2.27 -22.91
CA GLU A 51 -26.96 -0.91 -23.26
C GLU A 51 -25.74 0.00 -23.47
N THR A 52 -25.65 0.53 -24.68
CA THR A 52 -24.82 1.65 -25.15
C THR A 52 -25.15 2.95 -24.41
N ILE A 53 -24.14 3.80 -24.15
CA ILE A 53 -24.24 5.27 -24.15
C ILE A 53 -22.84 5.86 -24.41
N GLU A 54 -22.86 6.97 -25.14
CA GLU A 54 -21.84 7.66 -25.93
C GLU A 54 -20.78 8.50 -25.17
N SER A 55 -19.92 9.08 -25.99
CA SER A 55 -18.73 9.92 -25.81
C SER A 55 -18.89 11.22 -25.01
N ASP A 56 -17.78 11.77 -24.49
CA ASP A 56 -17.21 13.03 -25.00
C ASP A 56 -16.03 13.58 -24.17
N ASP A 57 -14.97 13.86 -24.93
CA ASP A 57 -14.08 15.02 -24.96
C ASP A 57 -13.05 15.38 -23.86
N CYS A 58 -11.91 15.81 -24.39
CA CYS A 58 -10.62 16.06 -23.78
C CYS A 58 -10.33 17.57 -23.72
N HIS A 59 -9.62 18.03 -22.67
CA HIS A 59 -9.02 19.36 -22.71
C HIS A 59 -7.59 19.34 -22.15
N SER A 60 -6.65 19.65 -23.05
CA SER A 60 -5.23 19.93 -22.82
C SER A 60 -5.02 21.24 -22.05
N VAL A 61 -3.93 21.33 -21.28
CA VAL A 61 -3.29 22.61 -20.97
C VAL A 61 -1.78 22.43 -20.80
N ASP A 62 -1.07 23.41 -21.35
CA ASP A 62 0.31 23.40 -21.80
C ASP A 62 1.42 23.48 -20.72
N ASN A 63 2.61 23.17 -21.23
CA ASN A 63 3.95 23.13 -20.62
C ASN A 63 4.42 24.44 -19.94
N VAL A 64 5.22 24.28 -18.88
CA VAL A 64 6.23 25.27 -18.43
C VAL A 64 7.51 24.53 -18.04
N PRO A 65 8.70 24.92 -18.53
CA PRO A 65 9.97 24.25 -18.23
C PRO A 65 10.57 24.75 -16.90
N VAL A 66 11.16 23.85 -16.11
CA VAL A 66 11.97 24.23 -14.93
C VAL A 66 13.22 23.36 -14.85
N ASP A 67 14.36 24.04 -14.79
CA ASP A 67 15.73 23.52 -14.82
C ASP A 67 16.05 22.47 -13.73
N LEU A 68 16.84 21.47 -14.13
CA LEU A 68 17.31 20.35 -13.31
C LEU A 68 18.58 20.74 -12.55
N GLU A 69 18.45 21.15 -11.29
CA GLU A 69 19.55 21.04 -10.32
C GLU A 69 19.35 19.77 -9.47
N GLU A 70 20.42 18.96 -9.35
CA GLU A 70 20.48 17.75 -8.53
C GLU A 70 20.27 18.08 -7.04
N VAL A 71 19.03 17.97 -6.57
CA VAL A 71 18.74 18.05 -5.14
C VAL A 71 18.96 16.68 -4.51
N GLU A 72 20.01 16.57 -3.70
CA GLU A 72 20.26 15.46 -2.79
C GLU A 72 19.11 15.35 -1.78
N ILE A 73 18.19 14.40 -2.00
CA ILE A 73 17.00 14.23 -1.14
C ILE A 73 17.41 13.54 0.16
N VAL A 74 17.76 14.36 1.16
CA VAL A 74 17.84 13.94 2.56
C VAL A 74 16.42 13.65 3.06
N TYR A 75 16.11 12.38 3.30
CA TYR A 75 14.83 11.98 3.92
C TYR A 75 14.77 12.53 5.36
N THR A 76 14.04 13.62 5.54
CA THR A 76 13.52 13.98 6.87
C THR A 76 12.31 13.10 7.16
N GLU A 77 12.37 12.38 8.29
CA GLU A 77 11.29 11.54 8.81
C GLU A 77 10.07 12.39 9.19
N ASN A 78 9.28 12.79 8.20
CA ASN A 78 7.97 13.40 8.45
C ASN A 78 6.92 12.30 8.66
N VAL A 79 6.85 11.90 9.93
CA VAL A 79 5.80 11.08 10.57
C VAL A 79 4.46 11.83 10.52
N ILE A 80 3.34 11.08 10.53
CA ILE A 80 1.90 11.45 10.63
C ILE A 80 1.20 11.47 9.24
N ASP A 81 0.16 10.68 8.90
CA ASP A 81 -0.70 9.75 9.63
C ASP A 81 -1.24 8.66 8.67
N SER A 82 -0.60 7.50 8.66
CA SER A 82 -1.35 6.28 8.92
C SER A 82 -0.55 5.62 10.03
N PRO A 83 -1.03 5.60 11.28
CA PRO A 83 -0.30 4.91 12.33
C PRO A 83 0.03 3.53 11.78
N ARG A 84 1.30 3.12 11.88
CA ARG A 84 1.73 1.75 11.60
C ARG A 84 0.89 0.85 12.49
N LEU A 85 -0.33 0.54 12.04
CA LEU A 85 -1.33 -0.08 12.85
C LEU A 85 -0.85 -1.52 12.90
N GLU A 86 -0.26 -1.91 14.04
CA GLU A 86 -0.11 -3.31 14.40
C GLU A 86 -1.53 -3.86 14.53
N LYS A 87 -2.13 -4.18 13.38
CA LYS A 87 -3.32 -5.01 13.29
C LYS A 87 -2.88 -6.43 13.54
N ASP A 88 -3.75 -7.23 14.12
CA ASP A 88 -3.57 -8.67 14.11
C ASP A 88 -3.20 -9.11 12.69
N TRP A 89 -2.09 -9.84 12.57
CA TRP A 89 -1.59 -10.30 11.28
C TRP A 89 -2.57 -11.28 10.61
N ARG A 90 -3.49 -11.85 11.39
CA ARG A 90 -4.60 -12.69 10.91
C ARG A 90 -5.79 -11.88 10.36
N CYS A 91 -5.81 -10.56 10.52
CA CYS A 91 -6.93 -9.72 10.08
C CYS A 91 -6.71 -9.09 8.69
N GLY A 92 -7.67 -9.33 7.80
CA GLY A 92 -7.73 -8.78 6.44
C GLY A 92 -6.88 -9.56 5.44
N ARG A 93 -6.73 -9.03 4.23
CA ARG A 93 -5.90 -9.61 3.15
C ARG A 93 -4.59 -8.85 3.01
N ARG A 94 -3.54 -9.53 2.54
CA ARG A 94 -2.21 -8.95 2.34
C ARG A 94 -1.61 -9.47 1.04
N LEU A 95 -0.85 -8.62 0.36
CA LEU A 95 -0.05 -9.02 -0.78
C LEU A 95 1.23 -9.70 -0.28
N ILE A 96 1.49 -10.91 -0.75
CA ILE A 96 2.63 -11.74 -0.31
C ILE A 96 3.31 -12.32 -1.56
N GLU A 97 4.62 -12.15 -1.65
CA GLU A 97 5.46 -12.94 -2.55
C GLU A 97 5.79 -14.27 -1.87
N LEU A 98 5.15 -15.34 -2.32
CA LEU A 98 5.24 -16.66 -1.65
C LEU A 98 6.68 -17.18 -1.55
N GLY A 99 7.51 -16.98 -2.56
CA GLY A 99 8.93 -17.38 -2.53
C GLY A 99 9.71 -16.66 -1.42
N VAL A 100 9.59 -15.32 -1.34
CA VAL A 100 10.26 -14.53 -0.30
C VAL A 100 9.81 -14.93 1.10
N LEU A 101 8.50 -15.16 1.27
CA LEU A 101 7.96 -15.61 2.55
C LEU A 101 8.47 -16.99 2.93
N ALA A 102 8.48 -17.95 1.98
CA ALA A 102 8.97 -19.30 2.21
C ALA A 102 10.46 -19.30 2.60
N ASP A 103 11.29 -18.56 1.88
CA ASP A 103 12.72 -18.42 2.18
C ASP A 103 12.93 -17.80 3.57
N GLY A 104 12.14 -16.78 3.92
CA GLY A 104 12.20 -16.15 5.24
C GLY A 104 11.71 -17.05 6.38
N LEU A 105 10.83 -18.02 6.11
CA LEU A 105 10.36 -19.00 7.08
C LEU A 105 11.26 -20.25 7.18
N SER A 106 12.13 -20.47 6.20
CA SER A 106 12.96 -21.68 6.07
C SER A 106 13.82 -21.96 7.31
N ALA A 107 14.38 -20.92 7.93
CA ALA A 107 15.31 -21.05 9.04
C ALA A 107 15.37 -19.79 9.91
N CYS A 108 15.47 -20.01 11.23
CA CYS A 108 15.80 -18.95 12.18
C CYS A 108 17.23 -18.47 11.96
N LYS A 109 17.42 -17.15 11.94
CA LYS A 109 18.73 -16.50 11.72
C LYS A 109 19.83 -16.89 12.71
N LYS A 110 19.47 -17.39 13.90
CA LYS A 110 20.44 -17.79 14.94
C LYS A 110 20.68 -19.30 15.04
N CYS A 111 19.63 -20.12 14.96
CA CYS A 111 19.75 -21.56 15.22
C CYS A 111 19.40 -22.45 14.02
N GLY A 112 19.01 -21.89 12.88
CA GLY A 112 18.72 -22.65 11.65
C GLY A 112 17.39 -23.41 11.66
N LEU A 113 16.66 -23.46 12.78
CA LEU A 113 15.39 -24.18 12.85
C LEU A 113 14.26 -23.47 12.09
N PRO A 114 13.35 -24.20 11.44
CA PRO A 114 12.28 -23.61 10.65
C PRO A 114 11.34 -22.77 11.52
N LEU A 115 10.87 -21.66 10.94
CA LEU A 115 9.93 -20.75 11.56
C LEU A 115 8.51 -21.11 11.12
N GLN A 116 7.56 -21.00 12.04
CA GLN A 116 6.16 -21.23 11.73
C GLN A 116 5.38 -19.92 11.77
N LEU A 117 4.59 -19.68 10.74
CA LEU A 117 3.77 -18.49 10.60
C LEU A 117 2.75 -18.36 11.75
N SER A 118 2.24 -19.49 12.27
CA SER A 118 1.30 -19.56 13.40
C SER A 118 1.79 -18.82 14.64
N HIS A 119 3.11 -18.76 14.86
CA HIS A 119 3.77 -18.12 16.00
C HIS A 119 4.01 -16.63 15.81
N CYS A 120 3.63 -16.06 14.66
CA CYS A 120 3.77 -14.64 14.41
C CYS A 120 3.08 -13.82 15.52
N GLN A 121 3.84 -12.90 16.12
CA GLN A 121 3.39 -12.05 17.22
C GLN A 121 2.88 -10.69 16.73
N GLY A 122 3.25 -10.29 15.52
CA GLY A 122 2.84 -9.00 14.98
C GLY A 122 3.30 -8.78 13.55
N ILE A 123 2.70 -7.77 12.93
CA ILE A 123 2.99 -7.35 11.56
C ILE A 123 3.24 -5.85 11.54
N THR A 124 4.27 -5.43 10.82
CA THR A 124 4.55 -4.02 10.54
C THR A 124 4.35 -3.78 9.06
N ASN A 125 3.36 -2.95 8.70
CA ASN A 125 3.01 -2.66 7.31
C ASN A 125 3.87 -1.51 6.76
N PHE A 126 4.24 -1.62 5.48
CA PHE A 126 5.00 -0.66 4.69
C PHE A 126 4.33 -0.48 3.32
N GLY A 127 3.16 0.16 3.31
CA GLY A 127 2.30 0.21 2.11
C GLY A 127 1.66 -1.14 1.84
N LEU A 128 1.85 -1.68 0.63
CA LEU A 128 1.34 -3.00 0.23
C LEU A 128 2.16 -4.17 0.80
N SER A 129 3.41 -3.92 1.18
CA SER A 129 4.30 -4.93 1.77
C SER A 129 4.30 -4.87 3.29
N ALA A 130 4.80 -5.92 3.95
CA ALA A 130 4.88 -5.97 5.39
C ALA A 130 6.07 -6.80 5.88
N MET A 131 6.33 -6.68 7.18
CA MET A 131 7.32 -7.47 7.90
C MET A 131 6.63 -8.17 9.08
N LEU A 132 6.76 -9.49 9.14
CA LEU A 132 6.20 -10.35 10.17
C LEU A 132 7.24 -10.57 11.27
N LYS A 133 6.83 -10.39 12.53
CA LYS A 133 7.67 -10.64 13.70
C LYS A 133 7.40 -12.05 14.21
N ILE A 134 8.30 -12.99 13.89
CA ILE A 134 8.13 -14.42 14.19
C ILE A 134 9.23 -14.88 15.16
N PRO A 135 8.90 -15.16 16.44
CA PRO A 135 9.83 -15.73 17.40
C PRO A 135 10.18 -17.17 17.04
N CYS A 136 11.44 -17.56 17.27
CA CYS A 136 11.85 -18.95 17.23
C CYS A 136 11.29 -19.69 18.47
N MET A 137 10.64 -20.84 18.26
CA MET A 137 10.10 -21.67 19.35
C MET A 137 11.13 -22.51 20.09
N ASN A 138 12.39 -22.53 19.62
CA ASN A 138 13.46 -23.15 20.38
C ASN A 138 13.66 -22.39 21.70
N SER A 139 13.46 -23.10 22.82
CA SER A 139 13.54 -22.60 24.18
C SER A 139 14.88 -21.94 24.51
N ALA A 140 15.97 -22.36 23.87
CA ALA A 140 17.30 -21.77 24.04
C ALA A 140 17.55 -20.56 23.13
N CYS A 141 16.89 -20.47 21.97
CA CYS A 141 17.15 -19.42 20.98
C CYS A 141 16.32 -18.16 21.24
N LYS A 142 14.98 -18.33 21.29
CA LYS A 142 13.95 -17.28 21.46
C LYS A 142 14.14 -16.01 20.62
N MET A 143 14.96 -16.04 19.56
CA MET A 143 15.22 -14.90 18.70
C MET A 143 13.95 -14.49 17.95
N ILE A 144 13.67 -13.19 17.89
CA ILE A 144 12.60 -12.63 17.06
C ILE A 144 13.15 -12.45 15.64
N ASN A 145 12.56 -13.16 14.68
CA ASN A 145 12.92 -13.08 13.28
C ASN A 145 11.94 -12.16 12.56
N ASN A 146 12.48 -11.16 11.90
CA ASN A 146 11.72 -10.29 11.01
C ASN A 146 11.70 -10.90 9.61
N VAL A 147 10.55 -11.43 9.21
CA VAL A 147 10.32 -12.11 7.93
C VAL A 147 9.60 -11.17 6.97
N SER A 148 10.16 -11.00 5.78
CA SER A 148 9.63 -10.12 4.75
C SER A 148 8.46 -10.77 4.01
N THR A 149 7.41 -10.01 3.66
CA THR A 149 6.33 -10.52 2.78
C THR A 149 6.57 -10.24 1.29
N GLY A 150 7.65 -9.53 0.93
CA GLY A 150 7.95 -9.14 -0.44
C GLY A 150 9.40 -8.75 -0.65
N LYS A 151 9.80 -8.56 -1.90
CA LYS A 151 11.15 -8.10 -2.22
C LYS A 151 11.36 -6.65 -1.82
N ARG A 152 12.61 -6.35 -1.51
CA ARG A 152 13.06 -5.03 -1.10
C ARG A 152 14.38 -4.71 -1.77
N HIS A 153 14.41 -3.59 -2.48
CA HIS A 153 15.65 -2.99 -2.95
C HIS A 153 16.01 -1.83 -2.02
N ASN A 154 17.12 -1.96 -1.29
CA ASN A 154 17.55 -1.02 -0.27
C ASN A 154 16.47 -0.77 0.79
N LYS A 155 15.92 0.45 0.82
CA LYS A 155 14.86 0.84 1.75
C LYS A 155 13.45 0.73 1.16
N ILE A 156 13.33 0.45 -0.13
CA ILE A 156 12.09 0.53 -0.92
C ILE A 156 11.54 -0.87 -1.18
N TRP A 157 10.22 -1.00 -1.12
CA TRP A 157 9.51 -2.25 -1.36
C TRP A 157 8.96 -2.31 -2.78
N ASP A 158 9.27 -3.38 -3.50
CA ASP A 158 8.98 -3.51 -4.93
C ASP A 158 7.50 -3.40 -5.24
N ALA A 159 6.64 -3.97 -4.38
CA ALA A 159 5.20 -3.90 -4.55
C ALA A 159 4.68 -2.45 -4.58
N ASN A 160 5.27 -1.54 -3.79
CA ASN A 160 4.87 -0.14 -3.77
C ASN A 160 5.29 0.58 -5.05
N THR A 161 6.50 0.29 -5.56
CA THR A 161 6.99 0.83 -6.83
C THR A 161 6.14 0.30 -7.99
N LYS A 162 5.84 -1.01 -8.03
CA LYS A 162 4.97 -1.62 -9.04
C LYS A 162 3.56 -1.05 -9.02
N LEU A 163 2.99 -0.80 -7.84
CA LEU A 163 1.69 -0.12 -7.74
C LEU A 163 1.76 1.29 -8.34
N ALA A 164 2.79 2.08 -8.00
CA ALA A 164 2.92 3.42 -8.53
C ALA A 164 3.12 3.44 -10.06
N ALA A 165 3.89 2.50 -10.62
CA ALA A 165 4.02 2.32 -12.07
C ALA A 165 2.67 1.96 -12.71
N ALA A 166 1.93 1.03 -12.11
CA ALA A 166 0.61 0.63 -12.61
C ALA A 166 -0.37 1.81 -12.60
N VAL A 167 -0.38 2.61 -11.53
CA VAL A 167 -1.20 3.82 -11.39
C VAL A 167 -0.88 4.84 -12.49
N GLN A 168 0.40 5.09 -12.78
CA GLN A 168 0.81 5.98 -13.87
C GLN A 168 0.44 5.44 -15.25
N HIS A 169 0.72 4.17 -15.52
CA HIS A 169 0.44 3.54 -16.80
C HIS A 169 -1.06 3.43 -17.10
N THR A 170 -1.89 3.21 -16.09
CA THR A 170 -3.35 3.03 -16.25
C THR A 170 -4.14 4.32 -16.08
N GLY A 171 -3.52 5.42 -15.66
CA GLY A 171 -4.20 6.68 -15.36
C GLY A 171 -5.15 6.62 -14.16
N ILE A 172 -5.03 5.60 -13.29
CA ILE A 172 -5.89 5.45 -12.12
C ILE A 172 -5.44 6.41 -11.00
N GLY A 173 -6.39 7.07 -10.33
CA GLY A 173 -6.12 7.97 -9.21
C GLY A 173 -5.97 7.27 -7.85
N PHE A 174 -5.40 7.96 -6.85
CA PHE A 174 -5.23 7.44 -5.49
C PHE A 174 -6.54 6.99 -4.83
N ASP A 175 -7.63 7.75 -5.03
CA ASP A 175 -8.92 7.45 -4.38
C ASP A 175 -9.55 6.18 -4.97
N GLN A 176 -9.38 5.95 -6.28
CA GLN A 176 -9.80 4.72 -6.94
C GLN A 176 -9.03 3.51 -6.41
N ILE A 177 -7.69 3.59 -6.32
CA ILE A 177 -6.87 2.53 -5.70
C ILE A 177 -7.29 2.29 -4.26
N SER A 178 -7.50 3.35 -3.48
CA SER A 178 -7.92 3.23 -2.08
C SER A 178 -9.27 2.55 -1.94
N GLY A 179 -10.21 2.83 -2.85
CA GLY A 179 -11.49 2.12 -2.95
C GLY A 179 -11.29 0.63 -3.25
N ILE A 180 -10.48 0.29 -4.26
CA ILE A 180 -10.18 -1.11 -4.61
C ILE A 180 -9.55 -1.86 -3.43
N LEU A 181 -8.54 -1.27 -2.77
CA LEU A 181 -7.90 -1.89 -1.61
C LEU A 181 -8.88 -2.09 -0.44
N ALA A 182 -9.78 -1.12 -0.21
CA ALA A 182 -10.79 -1.21 0.82
C ALA A 182 -11.81 -2.33 0.55
N GLU A 183 -12.31 -2.44 -0.68
CA GLU A 183 -13.24 -3.51 -1.10
C GLU A 183 -12.58 -4.90 -1.02
N LEU A 184 -11.28 -5.00 -1.31
CA LEU A 184 -10.51 -6.24 -1.14
C LEU A 184 -10.10 -6.52 0.31
N ASN A 185 -10.51 -5.68 1.28
CA ASN A 185 -10.12 -5.78 2.69
C ASN A 185 -8.59 -5.82 2.89
N MET A 186 -7.87 -5.06 2.06
CA MET A 186 -6.43 -4.86 2.15
C MET A 186 -6.10 -3.59 2.93
N PRO A 187 -4.92 -3.52 3.59
CA PRO A 187 -4.51 -2.31 4.28
C PRO A 187 -4.35 -1.15 3.28
N PRO A 188 -4.74 0.08 3.65
CA PRO A 188 -4.55 1.23 2.79
C PRO A 188 -3.07 1.57 2.64
N ILE A 189 -2.72 2.15 1.49
CA ILE A 189 -1.41 2.78 1.26
C ILE A 189 -1.49 4.27 1.62
N SER A 190 -0.42 4.84 2.18
CA SER A 190 -0.40 6.28 2.44
C SER A 190 -0.22 7.06 1.14
N ARG A 191 -0.92 8.21 1.03
CA ARG A 191 -0.81 9.10 -0.13
C ARG A 191 0.63 9.57 -0.33
N THR A 192 1.32 9.94 0.75
CA THR A 192 2.73 10.37 0.71
C THR A 192 3.66 9.29 0.16
N LEU A 193 3.46 8.03 0.56
CA LEU A 193 4.26 6.92 0.06
C LEU A 193 4.00 6.69 -1.43
N LEU A 194 2.73 6.68 -1.86
CA LEU A 194 2.39 6.49 -3.26
C LEU A 194 2.95 7.64 -4.12
N SER A 195 2.72 8.88 -3.72
CA SER A 195 3.20 10.06 -4.45
C SER A 195 4.73 10.08 -4.57
N SER A 196 5.46 9.74 -3.50
CA SER A 196 6.92 9.62 -3.57
C SER A 196 7.38 8.57 -4.58
N ARG A 197 6.68 7.43 -4.67
CA ARG A 197 6.99 6.39 -5.66
C ARG A 197 6.60 6.80 -7.08
N GLN A 198 5.50 7.53 -7.26
CA GLN A 198 5.12 8.06 -8.58
C GLN A 198 6.16 9.04 -9.11
N VAL A 199 6.66 9.96 -8.27
CA VAL A 199 7.71 10.90 -8.69
C VAL A 199 8.98 10.15 -9.14
N GLU A 200 9.41 9.15 -8.37
CA GLU A 200 10.57 8.33 -8.69
C GLU A 200 10.42 7.61 -10.04
N ILE A 201 9.27 6.98 -10.28
CA ILE A 201 8.99 6.26 -11.54
C ILE A 201 8.79 7.23 -12.71
N GLY A 202 8.19 8.40 -12.45
CA GLY A 202 8.03 9.46 -13.46
C GLY A 202 9.38 9.88 -14.02
N LYS A 203 10.35 10.19 -13.15
CA LYS A 203 11.72 10.53 -13.54
C LYS A 203 12.40 9.42 -14.34
N ALA A 204 12.26 8.17 -13.91
CA ALA A 204 12.82 7.03 -14.63
C ALA A 204 12.18 6.86 -16.02
N THR A 205 10.87 7.06 -16.13
CA THR A 205 10.12 6.96 -17.39
C THR A 205 10.51 8.07 -18.36
N GLU A 206 10.65 9.30 -17.86
CA GLU A 206 11.09 10.46 -18.64
C GLU A 206 12.51 10.29 -19.19
N CYS A 207 13.43 9.77 -18.36
CA CYS A 207 14.79 9.46 -18.81
C CYS A 207 14.79 8.43 -19.95
N ILE A 208 14.02 7.35 -19.82
CA ILE A 208 13.90 6.32 -20.87
C ILE A 208 13.27 6.90 -22.14
N ALA A 209 12.22 7.70 -22.01
CA ALA A 209 11.58 8.36 -23.14
C ALA A 209 12.56 9.28 -23.88
N SER A 210 13.37 10.05 -23.13
CA SER A 210 14.39 10.94 -23.71
C SER A 210 15.45 10.18 -24.49
N LEU A 211 15.96 9.07 -23.94
CA LEU A 211 16.92 8.21 -24.64
C LEU A 211 16.30 7.60 -25.90
N SER A 212 15.08 7.09 -25.81
CA SER A 212 14.38 6.50 -26.96
C SER A 212 14.12 7.51 -28.08
N MET A 213 13.78 8.76 -27.74
CA MET A 213 13.64 9.83 -28.74
C MET A 213 14.97 10.16 -29.42
N GLN A 214 16.06 10.18 -28.66
CA GLN A 214 17.40 10.44 -29.19
C GLN A 214 17.86 9.31 -30.13
N GLU A 215 17.68 8.05 -29.74
CA GLU A 215 17.99 6.88 -30.57
C GLU A 215 17.19 6.91 -31.88
N ALA A 216 15.88 7.17 -31.81
CA ALA A 216 15.04 7.28 -33.00
C ALA A 216 15.48 8.41 -33.94
N LEU A 217 15.87 9.56 -33.37
CA LEU A 217 16.38 10.70 -34.15
C LEU A 217 17.69 10.34 -34.87
N GLU A 218 18.61 9.64 -34.20
CA GLU A 218 19.87 9.18 -34.80
C GLU A 218 19.62 8.20 -35.95
N GLU A 219 18.67 7.28 -35.79
CA GLU A 219 18.25 6.35 -36.85
C GLU A 219 17.66 7.09 -38.07
N GLU A 220 16.79 8.07 -37.85
CA GLU A 220 16.22 8.91 -38.93
C GLU A 220 17.32 9.66 -39.69
N VAL A 221 18.27 10.27 -38.98
CA VAL A 221 19.40 10.99 -39.61
C VAL A 221 20.28 10.05 -40.44
N MET A 222 20.56 8.83 -39.96
CA MET A 222 21.34 7.85 -40.73
C MET A 222 20.62 7.38 -41.98
N ALA A 223 19.30 7.15 -41.90
CA ALA A 223 18.49 6.71 -43.04
C ALA A 223 18.34 7.79 -44.12
N THR A 224 18.37 9.08 -43.74
CA THR A 224 18.20 10.20 -44.69
C THR A 224 19.51 10.60 -45.38
N ASN A 225 20.66 10.22 -44.83
CA ASN A 225 21.99 10.53 -45.39
C ASN A 225 22.53 9.43 -46.33
N MET A 226 21.74 8.39 -46.65
CA MET A 226 22.01 7.41 -47.72
C MET A 226 21.25 7.75 -48.99
#